data_AF-A0A251R061-F1
#
_entry.id   AF-A0A251R061-F1
#
_cell.length_a   1.000
_cell.length_b   1.000
_cell.length_c   1.000
_cell.angle_alpha   90.00
_cell.angle_beta   90.00
_cell.angle_gamma   90.00
#
_symmetry.space_group_name_H-M   'P 1'
#
loop_
_entity.id
_entity.type
_entity.pdbx_description
1 polymer ?
#
loop_
_entity_poly.entity_id
_entity_poly.type
_entity_poly.pdbx_seq_one_letter_code
_entity_poly.pdbx_strand_id
1 'polypeptide(L)'
;MEASNIAVSMPRVNLKDTIEELLKFTLQSCTNGTLEIDLGLPKELCSRLLKPEPNDLSSPSHSDSSTGIFEGIPPYPLYKRLALALHESMASGTLFGTCNNLTIIHQESLLKEKENEWQKLILEKGSELVNVLKTVKIELHVQEPFFSQLKDGLKTIEGRCALGNCSRYDDSSIMHIPVRLYEWGFLLSKKKKGLGDLDHSAVLSQYLTKEEFFRRIDSGSLILFNKCLLFEVQDIRSYSSFSEMMEAEGLSKVLPGVETIEQGVQIYRKFYTEEKERSNGVLAICVSKFPLQPYISLARLLFGLSLGGLQGLLGLAHTTGSTPDALPPPTSTLLSSFVLPYKLNVEGSTLTHGARALAKHAHRSSSKYWGTLDGSVFNHTMLSLK
;
A
#
# COMPACT_ATOMS: atom_id res chain seq x y z
N MET A 1 -12.56 0.27 45.65
CA MET A 1 -12.83 0.90 44.35
C MET A 1 -11.83 0.32 43.38
N GLU A 2 -12.26 -0.68 42.62
CA GLU A 2 -11.45 -1.31 41.57
C GLU A 2 -11.16 -0.28 40.49
N ALA A 3 -9.88 -0.11 40.18
CA ALA A 3 -9.45 0.64 39.01
C ALA A 3 -9.92 -0.13 37.78
N SER A 4 -10.88 0.43 37.05
CA SER A 4 -11.29 -0.07 35.75
C SER A 4 -10.10 0.01 34.80
N ASN A 5 -9.49 -1.15 34.53
CA ASN A 5 -8.57 -1.35 33.42
C ASN A 5 -9.35 -1.11 32.12
N ILE A 6 -9.37 0.14 31.66
CA ILE A 6 -9.78 0.45 30.31
C ILE A 6 -8.63 -0.02 29.41
N ALA A 7 -8.76 -1.23 28.89
CA ALA A 7 -7.89 -1.72 27.84
C ALA A 7 -8.06 -0.79 26.63
N VAL A 8 -7.14 0.16 26.46
CA VAL A 8 -7.05 0.98 25.26
C VAL A 8 -6.60 0.05 24.13
N SER A 9 -7.57 -0.59 23.48
CA SER A 9 -7.37 -1.36 22.26
C SER A 9 -7.03 -0.40 21.12
N MET A 10 -5.76 -0.03 21.01
CA MET A 10 -5.23 0.71 19.86
C MET A 10 -5.19 -0.19 18.61
N PRO A 11 -5.26 0.37 17.39
CA PRO A 11 -5.56 -0.41 16.21
C PRO A 11 -4.45 -1.41 15.92
N ARG A 12 -4.81 -2.68 16.01
CA ARG A 12 -4.10 -3.79 15.36
C ARG A 12 -3.92 -3.41 13.88
N VAL A 13 -2.71 -3.57 13.36
CA VAL A 13 -2.28 -3.47 11.94
C VAL A 13 -3.34 -2.90 10.99
N ASN A 14 -3.11 -1.71 10.42
CA ASN A 14 -4.02 -1.19 9.38
C ASN A 14 -3.97 -2.14 8.17
N LEU A 15 -5.01 -2.98 8.04
CA LEU A 15 -5.06 -4.06 7.08
C LEU A 15 -5.00 -3.54 5.64
N LYS A 16 -5.70 -2.44 5.34
CA LYS A 16 -5.73 -1.82 4.01
C LYS A 16 -4.32 -1.40 3.58
N ASP A 17 -3.65 -0.60 4.39
CA ASP A 17 -2.30 -0.12 4.09
C ASP A 17 -1.29 -1.28 4.05
N THR A 18 -1.49 -2.29 4.90
CA THR A 18 -0.61 -3.45 4.99
C THR A 18 -0.72 -4.33 3.75
N ILE A 19 -1.93 -4.61 3.27
CA ILE A 19 -2.13 -5.34 2.01
C ILE A 19 -1.50 -4.57 0.84
N GLU A 20 -1.63 -3.25 0.80
CA GLU A 20 -1.01 -2.42 -0.25
C GLU A 20 0.52 -2.55 -0.27
N GLU A 21 1.19 -2.31 0.85
CA GLU A 21 2.66 -2.39 0.94
C GLU A 21 3.15 -3.84 0.75
N LEU A 22 2.43 -4.82 1.32
CA LEU A 22 2.77 -6.23 1.17
C LEU A 22 2.67 -6.69 -0.30
N LEU A 23 1.62 -6.27 -1.00
CA LEU A 23 1.44 -6.59 -2.43
C LEU A 23 2.55 -5.94 -3.25
N LYS A 24 2.85 -4.67 -3.01
CA LYS A 24 3.95 -3.97 -3.66
C LYS A 24 5.28 -4.70 -3.47
N PHE A 25 5.63 -5.03 -2.21
CA PHE A 25 6.84 -5.78 -1.87
C PHE A 25 6.90 -7.15 -2.55
N THR A 26 5.77 -7.87 -2.59
CA THR A 26 5.67 -9.20 -3.19
C THR A 26 5.90 -9.15 -4.70
N LEU A 27 5.24 -8.22 -5.40
CA LEU A 27 5.42 -8.01 -6.84
C LEU A 27 6.83 -7.53 -7.19
N GLN A 28 7.42 -6.64 -6.39
CA GLN A 28 8.80 -6.16 -6.58
C GLN A 28 9.80 -7.31 -6.38
N SER A 29 9.62 -8.11 -5.34
CA SER A 29 10.49 -9.27 -5.06
C SER A 29 10.43 -10.31 -6.19
N CYS A 30 9.23 -10.56 -6.75
CA CYS A 30 9.05 -11.42 -7.91
C CYS A 30 9.77 -10.88 -9.16
N THR A 31 9.61 -9.58 -9.45
CA THR A 31 10.27 -8.91 -10.58
C THR A 31 11.79 -9.01 -10.47
N ASN A 32 12.33 -8.79 -9.27
CA ASN A 32 13.76 -8.86 -8.98
C ASN A 32 14.31 -10.29 -8.88
N GLY A 33 13.44 -11.32 -8.92
CA GLY A 33 13.86 -12.72 -8.76
C GLY A 33 14.36 -13.09 -7.35
N THR A 34 13.98 -12.31 -6.34
CA THR A 34 14.37 -12.52 -4.92
C THR A 34 13.26 -13.17 -4.08
N LEU A 35 12.11 -13.46 -4.70
CA LEU A 35 11.00 -14.14 -4.03
C LEU A 35 11.20 -15.65 -4.12
N GLU A 36 11.22 -16.32 -2.97
CA GLU A 36 11.40 -17.77 -2.85
C GLU A 36 10.16 -18.59 -3.26
N ILE A 37 9.06 -17.92 -3.58
CA ILE A 37 7.75 -18.54 -3.86
C ILE A 37 7.27 -18.09 -5.23
N ASP A 38 6.74 -19.04 -5.99
CA ASP A 38 6.10 -18.76 -7.27
C ASP A 38 4.76 -18.04 -7.08
N LEU A 39 4.58 -16.92 -7.77
CA LEU A 39 3.32 -16.18 -7.80
C LEU A 39 2.35 -16.73 -8.85
N GLY A 40 2.80 -17.60 -9.76
CA GLY A 40 1.99 -18.03 -10.90
C GLY A 40 1.73 -16.90 -11.90
N LEU A 41 2.50 -15.81 -11.81
CA LEU A 41 2.38 -14.62 -12.63
C LEU A 41 3.68 -14.35 -13.40
N PRO A 42 3.61 -13.99 -14.69
CA PRO A 42 4.79 -13.57 -15.44
C PRO A 42 5.45 -12.34 -14.81
N LYS A 43 6.78 -12.29 -14.77
CA LYS A 43 7.53 -11.13 -14.25
C LYS A 43 7.15 -9.81 -14.94
N GLU A 44 6.86 -9.87 -16.24
CA GLU A 44 6.42 -8.71 -17.02
C GLU A 44 5.02 -8.22 -16.63
N LEU A 45 4.15 -9.10 -16.13
CA LEU A 45 2.87 -8.69 -15.58
C LEU A 45 3.08 -7.95 -14.26
N CYS A 46 3.93 -8.49 -13.38
CA CYS A 46 4.28 -7.86 -12.10
C CYS A 46 4.88 -6.47 -12.29
N SER A 47 5.80 -6.30 -13.26
CA SER A 47 6.41 -5.00 -13.58
C SER A 47 5.37 -3.99 -14.09
N ARG A 48 4.43 -4.43 -14.93
CA ARG A 48 3.33 -3.58 -15.43
C ARG A 48 2.35 -3.16 -14.34
N LEU A 49 2.04 -4.04 -13.37
CA LEU A 49 1.19 -3.69 -12.21
C LEU A 49 1.84 -2.63 -11.31
N LEU A 50 3.17 -2.62 -11.23
CA LEU A 50 3.97 -1.68 -10.43
C LEU A 50 4.25 -0.35 -11.14
N LYS A 51 4.00 -0.26 -12.45
CA LYS A 51 4.36 0.91 -13.26
C LYS A 51 3.64 2.17 -12.72
N PRO A 52 4.35 3.27 -12.43
CA PRO A 52 3.69 4.52 -12.02
C PRO A 52 2.90 5.15 -13.18
N GLU A 53 1.96 6.04 -12.86
CA GLU A 53 1.41 6.99 -13.84
C GLU A 53 2.57 7.76 -14.50
N PRO A 54 2.59 7.91 -15.83
CA PRO A 54 3.46 8.87 -16.49
C PRO A 54 3.11 10.28 -15.97
N ASN A 55 4.04 10.94 -15.28
CA ASN A 55 3.89 12.34 -14.88
C ASN A 55 3.90 13.22 -16.14
N ASP A 56 2.75 13.44 -16.76
CA ASP A 56 2.55 14.53 -17.70
C ASP A 56 1.05 14.87 -17.83
N LEU A 57 0.76 16.14 -17.54
CA LEU A 57 -0.50 16.88 -17.75
C LEU A 57 -1.66 16.58 -16.78
N SER A 58 -1.73 17.40 -15.73
CA SER A 58 -2.95 17.86 -15.03
C SER A 58 -4.19 16.96 -15.20
N SER A 59 -4.32 15.93 -14.35
CA SER A 59 -5.59 15.25 -14.16
C SER A 59 -6.63 16.28 -13.68
N PRO A 60 -7.85 16.31 -14.24
CA PRO A 60 -8.95 17.02 -13.62
C PRO A 60 -9.11 16.44 -12.22
N SER A 61 -9.24 17.30 -11.22
CA SER A 61 -9.58 16.92 -9.85
C SER A 61 -10.96 16.26 -9.85
N HIS A 62 -11.01 14.96 -10.10
CA HIS A 62 -12.14 14.14 -9.74
C HIS A 62 -12.05 13.95 -8.24
N SER A 63 -13.02 14.57 -7.56
CA SER A 63 -13.32 14.43 -6.14
C SER A 63 -13.02 13.02 -5.64
N ASP A 64 -12.45 12.93 -4.44
CA ASP A 64 -12.50 11.76 -3.58
C ASP A 64 -13.95 11.29 -3.40
N SER A 65 -14.49 10.59 -4.39
CA SER A 65 -15.74 9.87 -4.24
C SER A 65 -15.37 8.52 -3.64
N SER A 66 -15.46 8.46 -2.32
CA SER A 66 -15.45 7.24 -1.49
C SER A 66 -16.62 6.29 -1.81
N THR A 67 -17.15 6.32 -3.02
CA THR A 67 -18.24 5.50 -3.52
C THR A 67 -17.64 4.54 -4.53
N GLY A 68 -17.62 3.25 -4.20
CA GLY A 68 -17.00 2.15 -4.95
C GLY A 68 -17.66 1.84 -6.29
N ILE A 69 -17.89 2.85 -7.13
CA ILE A 69 -18.35 2.69 -8.50
C ILE A 69 -17.11 2.65 -9.39
N PHE A 70 -16.79 1.45 -9.87
CA PHE A 70 -15.67 1.17 -10.76
C PHE A 70 -15.93 1.70 -12.18
N GLU A 71 -15.87 3.00 -12.38
CA GLU A 71 -16.02 3.61 -13.71
C GLU A 71 -14.66 3.96 -14.34
N GLY A 72 -14.51 3.60 -15.61
CA GLY A 72 -13.33 3.92 -16.41
C GLY A 72 -12.10 3.06 -16.09
N ILE A 73 -10.94 3.56 -16.50
CA ILE A 73 -9.67 2.84 -16.38
C ILE A 73 -9.12 3.04 -14.97
N PRO A 74 -8.71 1.95 -14.30
CA PRO A 74 -7.99 2.03 -13.03
C PRO A 74 -6.86 3.05 -13.04
N PRO A 75 -6.75 3.94 -12.03
CA PRO A 75 -5.60 4.81 -11.90
C PRO A 75 -4.34 3.96 -11.69
N TYR A 76 -3.24 4.35 -12.33
CA TYR A 76 -1.95 3.73 -12.11
C TYR A 76 -1.30 4.25 -10.82
N PRO A 77 -0.44 3.47 -10.13
CA PRO A 77 -0.08 2.08 -10.45
C PRO A 77 -1.20 1.09 -10.09
N LEU A 78 -1.42 0.11 -10.97
CA LEU A 78 -2.56 -0.81 -10.88
C LEU A 78 -2.58 -1.68 -9.61
N TYR A 79 -1.40 -1.96 -9.02
CA TYR A 79 -1.33 -2.75 -7.79
C TYR A 79 -2.12 -2.11 -6.63
N LYS A 80 -2.28 -0.78 -6.60
CA LYS A 80 -3.05 -0.10 -5.55
C LYS A 80 -4.53 -0.44 -5.62
N ARG A 81 -5.10 -0.43 -6.83
CA ARG A 81 -6.49 -0.85 -7.04
C ARG A 81 -6.65 -2.34 -6.72
N LEU A 82 -5.69 -3.16 -7.12
CA LEU A 82 -5.69 -4.58 -6.78
C LEU A 82 -5.65 -4.81 -5.27
N ALA A 83 -4.81 -4.11 -4.53
CA ALA A 83 -4.73 -4.17 -3.07
C ALA A 83 -6.06 -3.77 -2.41
N LEU A 84 -6.69 -2.70 -2.90
CA LEU A 84 -7.99 -2.25 -2.43
C LEU A 84 -9.07 -3.31 -2.67
N ALA A 85 -9.16 -3.83 -3.90
CA ALA A 85 -10.13 -4.87 -4.25
C ALA A 85 -9.93 -6.16 -3.44
N LEU A 86 -8.67 -6.54 -3.16
CA LEU A 86 -8.35 -7.65 -2.27
C LEU A 86 -8.81 -7.39 -0.84
N HIS A 87 -8.50 -6.23 -0.29
CA HIS A 87 -8.92 -5.83 1.06
C HIS A 87 -10.46 -5.82 1.18
N GLU A 88 -11.16 -5.24 0.22
CA GLU A 88 -12.62 -5.20 0.18
C GLU A 88 -13.21 -6.61 0.05
N SER A 89 -12.67 -7.44 -0.85
CA SER A 89 -13.14 -8.81 -1.04
C SER A 89 -12.92 -9.69 0.19
N MET A 90 -11.84 -9.46 0.95
CA MET A 90 -11.59 -10.12 2.23
C MET A 90 -12.59 -9.68 3.32
N ALA A 91 -13.10 -8.45 3.26
CA ALA A 91 -14.03 -7.90 4.24
C ALA A 91 -15.51 -8.22 3.92
N SER A 92 -15.90 -8.14 2.65
CA SER A 92 -17.29 -8.36 2.20
C SER A 92 -17.60 -9.83 1.90
N GLY A 93 -16.56 -10.65 1.65
CA GLY A 93 -16.71 -12.02 1.15
C GLY A 93 -17.24 -12.11 -0.29
N THR A 94 -17.27 -10.99 -1.01
CA THR A 94 -17.69 -10.89 -2.41
C THR A 94 -16.52 -10.42 -3.26
N LEU A 95 -16.37 -10.96 -4.47
CA LEU A 95 -15.36 -10.46 -5.42
C LEU A 95 -15.76 -9.03 -5.85
N PHE A 96 -15.08 -8.02 -5.33
CA PHE A 96 -15.31 -6.63 -5.76
C PHE A 96 -14.55 -6.41 -7.09
N GLY A 97 -15.30 -6.14 -8.16
CA GLY A 97 -14.74 -5.95 -9.50
C GLY A 97 -15.58 -6.52 -10.64
N THR A 98 -16.64 -7.29 -10.36
CA THR A 98 -17.52 -7.76 -11.44
C THR A 98 -18.15 -6.57 -12.16
N CYS A 99 -17.89 -6.42 -13.46
CA CYS A 99 -18.61 -5.48 -14.31
C CYS A 99 -20.09 -5.92 -14.34
N ASN A 100 -20.90 -5.38 -13.44
CA ASN A 100 -22.33 -5.73 -13.34
C ASN A 100 -23.18 -5.30 -14.55
N ASN A 101 -22.62 -4.84 -15.66
CA ASN A 101 -23.39 -4.17 -16.71
C ASN A 101 -23.19 -4.61 -18.17
N LEU A 102 -22.48 -5.70 -18.51
CA LEU A 102 -22.42 -6.15 -19.92
C LEU A 102 -22.66 -7.65 -20.06
N THR A 103 -23.95 -7.98 -20.21
CA THR A 103 -24.53 -9.29 -20.50
C THR A 103 -24.04 -9.85 -21.84
N ILE A 104 -23.27 -10.96 -21.81
CA ILE A 104 -23.04 -11.83 -22.97
C ILE A 104 -23.49 -13.26 -22.61
N ILE A 105 -24.51 -13.74 -23.33
CA ILE A 105 -25.49 -14.75 -22.90
C ILE A 105 -25.02 -16.22 -23.00
N HIS A 106 -23.75 -16.56 -23.25
CA HIS A 106 -23.36 -17.97 -23.51
C HIS A 106 -22.16 -18.54 -22.73
N GLN A 107 -21.53 -17.79 -21.81
CA GLN A 107 -20.37 -18.27 -21.03
C GLN A 107 -20.52 -18.07 -19.51
N GLU A 108 -21.76 -17.86 -19.07
CA GLU A 108 -22.09 -17.37 -17.74
C GLU A 108 -21.89 -18.43 -16.64
N SER A 109 -22.08 -19.72 -16.93
CA SER A 109 -21.98 -20.78 -15.91
C SER A 109 -20.53 -21.06 -15.48
N LEU A 110 -19.60 -21.19 -16.43
CA LEU A 110 -18.19 -21.45 -16.16
C LEU A 110 -17.48 -20.25 -15.52
N LEU A 111 -17.86 -19.03 -15.92
CA LEU A 111 -17.33 -17.81 -15.31
C LEU A 111 -17.81 -17.66 -13.87
N LYS A 112 -19.12 -17.88 -13.61
CA LYS A 112 -19.67 -17.88 -12.25
C LYS A 112 -19.06 -18.96 -11.37
N GLU A 113 -18.79 -20.15 -11.91
CA GLU A 113 -18.10 -21.22 -11.19
C GLU A 113 -16.68 -20.79 -10.77
N LYS A 114 -15.88 -20.25 -11.70
CA LYS A 114 -14.55 -19.72 -11.39
C LYS A 114 -14.56 -18.54 -10.43
N GLU A 115 -15.52 -17.63 -10.55
CA GLU A 115 -15.69 -16.52 -9.61
C GLU A 115 -15.95 -17.03 -8.20
N ASN A 116 -16.79 -18.05 -8.03
CA ASN A 116 -17.03 -18.68 -6.73
C ASN A 116 -15.77 -19.37 -6.19
N GLU A 117 -14.98 -20.02 -7.04
CA GLU A 117 -13.68 -20.59 -6.64
C GLU A 117 -12.71 -19.53 -6.13
N TRP A 118 -12.58 -18.41 -6.86
CA TRP A 118 -11.75 -17.28 -6.46
C TRP A 118 -12.23 -16.63 -5.17
N GLN A 119 -13.55 -16.47 -4.98
CA GLN A 119 -14.12 -15.96 -3.74
C GLN A 119 -13.78 -16.85 -2.54
N LYS A 120 -13.96 -18.17 -2.69
CA LYS A 120 -13.59 -19.14 -1.65
C LYS A 120 -12.10 -19.07 -1.32
N LEU A 121 -11.25 -18.95 -2.35
CA LEU A 121 -9.80 -18.81 -2.17
C LEU A 121 -9.43 -17.52 -1.43
N ILE A 122 -10.04 -16.38 -1.79
CA ILE A 122 -9.82 -15.09 -1.13
C ILE A 122 -10.24 -15.18 0.34
N LEU A 123 -11.37 -15.79 0.64
CA LEU A 123 -11.84 -15.98 2.02
C LEU A 123 -10.88 -16.86 2.82
N GLU A 124 -10.47 -18.01 2.27
CA GLU A 124 -9.56 -18.93 2.94
C GLU A 124 -8.18 -18.30 3.18
N LYS A 125 -7.49 -17.88 2.11
CA LYS A 125 -6.11 -17.35 2.20
C LYS A 125 -6.07 -15.93 2.76
N GLY A 126 -7.11 -15.14 2.55
CA GLY A 126 -7.29 -13.85 3.22
C GLY A 126 -7.43 -14.00 4.73
N SER A 127 -8.19 -15.00 5.20
CA SER A 127 -8.28 -15.28 6.64
C SER A 127 -6.96 -15.73 7.25
N GLU A 128 -6.17 -16.55 6.54
CA GLU A 128 -4.81 -16.93 6.95
C GLU A 128 -3.92 -15.69 7.10
N LEU A 129 -3.90 -14.81 6.09
CA LEU A 129 -3.14 -13.57 6.11
C LEU A 129 -3.55 -12.68 7.29
N VAL A 130 -4.85 -12.45 7.46
CA VAL A 130 -5.39 -11.63 8.56
C VAL A 130 -5.04 -12.23 9.92
N ASN A 131 -5.07 -13.56 10.06
CA ASN A 131 -4.71 -14.23 11.31
C ASN A 131 -3.22 -14.08 11.63
N VAL A 132 -2.33 -14.14 10.62
CA VAL A 132 -0.91 -13.81 10.79
C VAL A 132 -0.74 -12.35 11.20
N LEU A 133 -1.44 -11.41 10.59
CA LEU A 133 -1.31 -9.99 10.93
C LEU A 133 -1.89 -9.66 12.32
N LYS A 134 -2.87 -10.42 12.82
CA LYS A 134 -3.41 -10.25 14.18
C LYS A 134 -2.40 -10.60 15.28
N THR A 135 -1.37 -11.39 14.99
CA THR A 135 -0.33 -11.74 15.99
C THR A 135 0.74 -10.67 16.14
N VAL A 136 0.80 -9.71 15.20
CA VAL A 136 1.75 -8.60 15.22
C VAL A 136 1.50 -7.72 16.45
N LYS A 137 2.55 -7.51 17.24
CA LYS A 137 2.54 -6.65 18.43
C LYS A 137 2.82 -5.20 18.11
N ILE A 138 3.71 -4.97 17.15
CA ILE A 138 4.11 -3.64 16.72
C ILE A 138 4.54 -3.65 15.25
N GLU A 139 4.34 -2.51 14.58
CA GLU A 139 4.92 -2.21 13.28
C GLU A 139 6.11 -1.28 13.46
N LEU A 140 7.22 -1.59 12.79
CA LEU A 140 8.41 -0.74 12.75
C LEU A 140 8.80 -0.45 11.31
N HIS A 141 9.25 0.78 11.05
CA HIS A 141 9.73 1.17 9.73
C HIS A 141 11.25 1.26 9.68
N VAL A 142 11.89 0.51 8.79
CA VAL A 142 13.34 0.46 8.57
C VAL A 142 13.66 0.95 7.16
N GLN A 143 14.63 1.86 7.04
CA GLN A 143 15.05 2.43 5.77
C GLN A 143 16.00 1.49 5.02
N GLU A 144 16.09 1.65 3.70
CA GLU A 144 17.17 1.02 2.92
C GLU A 144 18.53 1.65 3.24
N PRO A 145 19.64 0.89 3.23
CA PRO A 145 19.76 -0.53 2.84
C PRO A 145 19.43 -1.53 3.97
N PHE A 146 19.11 -1.05 5.17
CA PHE A 146 18.98 -1.89 6.36
C PHE A 146 17.77 -2.84 6.31
N PHE A 147 16.71 -2.45 5.59
CA PHE A 147 15.55 -3.32 5.37
C PHE A 147 15.91 -4.54 4.51
N SER A 148 16.62 -4.32 3.39
CA SER A 148 17.17 -5.41 2.59
C SER A 148 18.13 -6.30 3.39
N GLN A 149 18.98 -5.70 4.22
CA GLN A 149 19.89 -6.46 5.09
C GLN A 149 19.16 -7.31 6.15
N LEU A 150 18.02 -6.85 6.68
CA LEU A 150 17.14 -7.67 7.53
C LEU A 150 16.55 -8.84 6.72
N LYS A 151 16.03 -8.56 5.52
CA LYS A 151 15.45 -9.58 4.62
C LYS A 151 16.43 -10.73 4.33
N ASP A 152 17.69 -10.37 4.08
CA ASP A 152 18.77 -11.29 3.71
C ASP A 152 19.45 -11.94 4.94
N GLY A 153 19.03 -11.58 6.16
CA GLY A 153 19.56 -12.14 7.40
C GLY A 153 20.94 -11.62 7.82
N LEU A 154 21.44 -10.57 7.16
CA LEU A 154 22.73 -9.94 7.49
C LEU A 154 22.61 -9.08 8.75
N LYS A 155 21.52 -8.31 8.85
CA LYS A 155 21.20 -7.50 10.03
C LYS A 155 20.31 -8.32 10.96
N THR A 156 20.70 -8.42 12.23
CA THR A 156 19.97 -9.20 13.24
C THR A 156 19.58 -8.37 14.46
N ILE A 157 20.03 -7.11 14.52
CA ILE A 157 19.76 -6.21 15.63
C ILE A 157 19.28 -4.88 15.10
N GLU A 158 18.10 -4.46 15.54
CA GLU A 158 17.53 -3.17 15.23
C GLU A 158 17.71 -2.20 16.40
N GLY A 159 18.62 -1.23 16.24
CA GLY A 159 18.86 -0.19 17.23
C GLY A 159 17.87 0.96 17.10
N ARG A 160 17.26 1.39 18.21
CA ARG A 160 16.34 2.54 18.28
C ARG A 160 16.61 3.39 19.50
N CYS A 161 16.46 4.71 19.40
CA CYS A 161 16.38 5.54 20.60
C CYS A 161 15.10 5.18 21.38
N ALA A 162 15.17 5.15 22.71
CA ALA A 162 14.04 4.72 23.54
C ALA A 162 12.90 5.76 23.68
N LEU A 163 12.80 6.70 22.73
CA LEU A 163 11.73 7.67 22.58
C LEU A 163 10.71 7.22 21.53
N GLY A 164 9.44 7.37 21.87
CA GLY A 164 8.33 7.33 20.94
C GLY A 164 8.50 8.40 19.85
N ASN A 165 8.83 7.94 18.65
CA ASN A 165 8.27 8.39 17.38
C ASN A 165 8.74 7.44 16.27
N CYS A 166 7.85 6.55 15.82
CA CYS A 166 8.01 5.86 14.54
C CYS A 166 7.32 6.69 13.43
N SER A 167 8.14 7.46 12.72
CA SER A 167 7.96 8.04 11.37
C SER A 167 6.68 8.83 11.02
N ARG A 168 6.85 10.16 10.89
CA ARG A 168 6.65 10.94 9.63
C ARG A 168 7.35 12.30 9.76
N TYR A 169 8.15 12.67 8.75
CA TYR A 169 8.51 14.07 8.48
C TYR A 169 7.46 14.65 7.51
N ASP A 170 7.37 15.98 7.53
CA ASP A 170 6.45 16.91 6.85
C ASP A 170 5.10 17.14 7.56
N ASP A 171 5.00 18.17 8.42
CA ASP A 171 4.69 19.53 7.98
C ASP A 171 5.04 20.56 9.06
N SER A 172 5.30 21.77 8.60
CA SER A 172 5.82 22.97 9.24
C SER A 172 5.08 23.46 10.51
N SER A 173 5.89 23.90 11.48
CA SER A 173 5.51 24.77 12.62
C SER A 173 4.67 24.10 13.72
N ILE A 174 5.20 23.96 14.94
CA ILE A 174 4.71 24.57 16.20
C ILE A 174 5.73 24.25 17.32
N MET A 175 6.11 25.31 18.03
CA MET A 175 6.99 25.36 19.20
C MET A 175 6.58 24.42 20.35
N HIS A 176 7.60 24.05 21.15
CA HIS A 176 7.57 23.80 22.60
C HIS A 176 6.19 23.65 23.28
N ILE A 177 5.99 22.51 23.98
CA ILE A 177 5.58 22.49 25.40
C ILE A 177 5.95 21.11 26.00
N PRO A 178 6.65 21.08 27.16
CA PRO A 178 6.81 19.88 27.98
C PRO A 178 5.62 19.67 28.94
N VAL A 179 5.25 18.40 29.17
CA VAL A 179 4.61 17.87 30.40
C VAL A 179 3.43 18.67 30.97
N ARG A 180 2.44 19.07 30.15
CA ARG A 180 1.12 19.57 30.63
C ARG A 180 -0.09 19.04 29.85
N LEU A 181 0.03 17.89 29.20
CA LEU A 181 -1.08 17.28 28.44
C LEU A 181 -1.97 16.34 29.26
N TYR A 182 -1.51 15.84 30.41
CA TYR A 182 -2.34 15.02 31.30
C TYR A 182 -3.43 15.83 32.03
N GLU A 183 -3.23 17.12 32.28
CA GLU A 183 -4.23 17.96 32.98
C GLU A 183 -5.29 18.57 32.04
N TRP A 184 -4.95 18.83 30.77
CA TRP A 184 -5.90 19.42 29.81
C TRP A 184 -6.92 18.42 29.26
N GLY A 185 -6.55 17.14 29.10
CA GLY A 185 -7.49 16.09 28.74
C GLY A 185 -8.61 15.89 29.80
N PHE A 186 -8.29 16.13 31.07
CA PHE A 186 -9.26 16.05 32.17
C PHE A 186 -10.17 17.30 32.24
N LEU A 187 -9.65 18.49 31.92
CA LEU A 187 -10.41 19.74 31.98
C LEU A 187 -11.33 19.98 30.76
N LEU A 188 -10.97 19.48 29.57
CA LEU A 188 -11.81 19.62 28.37
C LEU A 188 -13.01 18.66 28.36
N SER A 189 -12.94 17.55 29.10
CA SER A 189 -14.06 16.60 29.28
C SER A 189 -15.29 17.25 29.96
N LYS A 190 -15.12 18.38 30.67
CA LYS A 190 -16.23 19.09 31.33
C LYS A 190 -16.82 20.26 30.55
N LYS A 191 -16.32 20.61 29.35
CA LYS A 191 -16.81 21.83 28.67
C LYS A 191 -16.80 21.76 27.14
N LYS A 192 -17.66 20.94 26.54
CA LYS A 192 -18.45 21.27 25.33
C LYS A 192 -19.36 20.11 24.93
N LYS A 193 -20.67 20.30 25.11
CA LYS A 193 -21.70 19.65 24.29
C LYS A 193 -21.71 20.35 22.94
N GLY A 194 -21.59 19.59 21.86
CA GLY A 194 -21.90 20.05 20.50
C GLY A 194 -20.70 20.53 19.68
N LEU A 195 -19.92 19.59 19.14
CA LEU A 195 -19.33 19.63 17.79
C LEU A 195 -18.83 18.22 17.48
N GLY A 196 -19.05 17.73 16.26
CA GLY A 196 -18.97 16.32 15.87
C GLY A 196 -17.63 15.61 16.15
N ASP A 197 -17.75 14.28 16.28
CA ASP A 197 -16.68 13.31 16.53
C ASP A 197 -15.43 13.55 15.68
N LEU A 198 -14.44 14.20 16.29
CA LEU A 198 -13.04 14.05 15.90
C LEU A 198 -12.48 12.90 16.73
N ASP A 199 -12.13 11.80 16.06
CA ASP A 199 -11.48 10.66 16.67
C ASP A 199 -10.07 11.03 17.15
N HIS A 200 -10.00 11.56 18.37
CA HIS A 200 -8.76 11.91 19.05
C HIS A 200 -7.92 10.68 19.46
N SER A 201 -8.41 9.45 19.26
CA SER A 201 -7.67 8.22 19.58
C SER A 201 -6.55 7.92 18.58
N ALA A 202 -6.68 8.38 17.33
CA ALA A 202 -5.69 8.15 16.28
C ALA A 202 -4.38 8.94 16.50
N VAL A 203 -4.47 10.16 17.06
CA VAL A 203 -3.32 11.08 17.20
C VAL A 203 -2.42 10.73 18.40
N LEU A 204 -2.96 10.08 19.42
CA LEU A 204 -2.21 9.68 20.62
C LEU A 204 -1.56 8.29 20.49
N SER A 205 -1.79 7.58 19.38
CA SER A 205 -1.30 6.21 19.17
C SER A 205 0.18 6.08 18.78
N GLN A 206 0.89 7.20 18.57
CA GLN A 206 2.24 7.22 17.99
C GLN A 206 3.39 7.46 18.98
N TYR A 207 3.09 7.59 20.27
CA TYR A 207 4.10 7.81 21.30
C TYR A 207 4.19 6.57 22.19
N LEU A 208 5.31 5.85 22.08
CA LEU A 208 5.65 4.73 22.94
C LEU A 208 6.90 5.11 23.75
N THR A 209 6.75 5.33 25.04
CA THR A 209 7.92 5.50 25.93
C THR A 209 8.73 4.21 26.01
N LYS A 210 10.00 4.28 26.41
CA LYS A 210 10.85 3.10 26.69
C LYS A 210 10.10 2.05 27.53
N GLU A 211 9.43 2.49 28.58
CA GLU A 211 8.68 1.65 29.51
C GLU A 211 7.42 1.06 28.87
N GLU A 212 6.76 1.79 27.98
CA GLU A 212 5.63 1.26 27.21
C GLU A 212 6.09 0.28 26.13
N PHE A 213 7.25 0.51 25.52
CA PHE A 213 7.85 -0.41 24.56
C PHE A 213 8.17 -1.76 25.22
N PHE A 214 8.88 -1.75 26.35
CA PHE A 214 9.14 -2.97 27.15
C PHE A 214 7.86 -3.61 27.70
N ARG A 215 6.82 -2.83 27.99
CA ARG A 215 5.51 -3.39 28.36
C ARG A 215 4.78 -4.03 27.19
N ARG A 216 5.05 -3.60 25.96
CA ARG A 216 4.36 -4.09 24.75
C ARG A 216 5.08 -5.25 24.07
N ILE A 217 6.39 -5.35 24.23
CA ILE A 217 7.23 -6.27 23.47
C ILE A 217 8.18 -6.97 24.43
N ASP A 218 8.15 -8.28 24.36
CA ASP A 218 8.99 -9.23 25.06
C ASP A 218 9.64 -10.20 24.07
N SER A 219 10.53 -11.07 24.57
CA SER A 219 11.02 -12.20 23.79
C SER A 219 9.84 -13.06 23.32
N GLY A 220 9.83 -13.45 22.05
CA GLY A 220 8.72 -14.15 21.39
C GLY A 220 7.67 -13.23 20.76
N SER A 221 7.72 -11.91 21.00
CA SER A 221 6.82 -10.96 20.33
C SER A 221 7.12 -10.86 18.83
N LEU A 222 6.06 -10.71 18.03
CA LEU A 222 6.16 -10.57 16.57
C LEU A 222 6.11 -9.09 16.14
N ILE A 223 7.11 -8.67 15.37
CA ILE A 223 7.27 -7.34 14.81
C ILE A 223 7.11 -7.39 13.29
N LEU A 224 6.31 -6.48 12.74
CA LEU A 224 6.17 -6.32 11.30
C LEU A 224 7.01 -5.15 10.80
N PHE A 225 8.08 -5.43 10.06
CA PHE A 225 8.91 -4.42 9.43
C PHE A 225 8.36 -3.99 8.08
N ASN A 226 8.24 -2.67 7.90
CA ASN A 226 7.74 -2.02 6.67
C ASN A 226 6.41 -2.62 6.18
N LYS A 227 5.55 -3.11 7.09
CA LYS A 227 4.29 -3.78 6.75
C LYS A 227 4.46 -5.05 5.89
N CYS A 228 5.67 -5.58 5.74
CA CYS A 228 5.99 -6.63 4.76
C CYS A 228 6.62 -7.88 5.38
N LEU A 229 7.59 -7.70 6.28
CA LEU A 229 8.40 -8.79 6.83
C LEU A 229 8.15 -8.99 8.31
N LEU A 230 7.83 -10.21 8.70
CA LEU A 230 7.53 -10.58 10.08
C LEU A 230 8.79 -11.14 10.76
N PHE A 231 9.10 -10.61 11.94
CA PHE A 231 10.26 -11.01 12.73
C PHE A 231 9.84 -11.33 14.15
N GLU A 232 10.53 -12.28 14.77
CA GLU A 232 10.37 -12.62 16.17
C GLU A 232 11.48 -11.98 16.99
N VAL A 233 11.08 -11.26 18.04
CA VAL A 233 12.02 -10.67 18.99
C VAL A 233 12.65 -11.78 19.81
N GLN A 234 13.96 -11.89 19.70
CA GLN A 234 14.74 -12.83 20.48
C GLN A 234 15.02 -12.24 21.86
N ASP A 235 15.39 -10.96 21.90
CA ASP A 235 15.80 -10.26 23.12
C ASP A 235 15.73 -8.74 22.92
N ILE A 236 15.62 -7.98 24.02
CA ILE A 236 15.64 -6.52 24.01
C ILE A 236 16.58 -6.02 25.09
N ARG A 237 17.60 -5.26 24.70
CA ARG A 237 18.61 -4.73 25.62
C ARG A 237 18.65 -3.21 25.58
N SER A 238 19.05 -2.60 26.70
CA SER A 238 19.15 -1.15 26.85
C SER A 238 20.59 -0.72 27.03
N TYR A 239 20.96 0.38 26.39
CA TYR A 239 22.28 1.00 26.43
C TYR A 239 22.18 2.49 26.68
N SER A 240 23.27 3.10 27.16
CA SER A 240 23.34 4.55 27.37
C SER A 240 23.53 5.32 26.06
N SER A 241 24.18 4.70 25.07
CA SER A 241 24.50 5.30 23.78
C SER A 241 24.49 4.31 22.61
N PHE A 242 24.43 4.81 21.38
CA PHE A 242 24.57 3.98 20.18
C PHE A 242 25.98 3.39 20.04
N SER A 243 27.01 4.10 20.51
CA SER A 243 28.39 3.58 20.53
C SER A 243 28.46 2.33 21.39
N GLU A 244 28.02 2.43 22.65
CA GLU A 244 28.01 1.33 23.61
C GLU A 244 27.20 0.13 23.08
N MET A 245 26.04 0.39 22.48
CA MET A 245 25.23 -0.65 21.85
C MET A 245 26.01 -1.39 20.76
N MET A 246 26.68 -0.67 19.85
CA MET A 246 27.42 -1.30 18.75
C MET A 246 28.70 -2.01 19.22
N GLU A 247 29.34 -1.52 20.28
CA GLU A 247 30.46 -2.19 20.95
C GLU A 247 30.03 -3.53 21.57
N ALA A 248 28.92 -3.54 22.30
CA ALA A 248 28.43 -4.72 23.02
C ALA A 248 27.76 -5.75 22.09
N GLU A 249 26.94 -5.30 21.14
CA GLU A 249 26.18 -6.17 20.24
C GLU A 249 26.98 -6.63 19.01
N GLY A 250 27.98 -5.83 18.63
CA GLY A 250 28.77 -5.97 17.42
C GLY A 250 28.21 -5.13 16.27
N LEU A 251 29.01 -4.17 15.80
CA LEU A 251 28.68 -3.24 14.70
C LEU A 251 28.12 -3.96 13.47
N SER A 252 28.70 -5.09 13.07
CA SER A 252 28.28 -5.84 11.87
C SER A 252 26.86 -6.42 11.96
N LYS A 253 26.34 -6.68 13.17
CA LYS A 253 24.96 -7.17 13.37
C LYS A 253 23.94 -6.04 13.37
N VAL A 254 24.36 -4.84 13.78
CA VAL A 254 23.53 -3.64 13.87
C VAL A 254 23.51 -2.89 12.52
N LEU A 255 24.67 -2.65 11.93
CA LEU A 255 24.86 -1.92 10.67
C LEU A 255 25.83 -2.68 9.75
N PRO A 256 25.38 -3.78 9.11
CA PRO A 256 26.21 -4.52 8.15
C PRO A 256 26.79 -3.61 7.05
N GLY A 257 28.08 -3.78 6.76
CA GLY A 257 28.81 -3.01 5.75
C GLY A 257 29.41 -1.69 6.26
N VAL A 258 29.20 -1.33 7.53
CA VAL A 258 29.87 -0.18 8.16
C VAL A 258 31.15 -0.64 8.84
N GLU A 259 32.25 0.09 8.63
CA GLU A 259 33.58 -0.31 9.09
C GLU A 259 33.90 0.14 10.51
N THR A 260 33.37 1.30 10.94
CA THR A 260 33.72 1.93 12.23
C THR A 260 32.48 2.35 13.02
N ILE A 261 32.62 2.36 14.34
CA ILE A 261 31.52 2.72 15.25
C ILE A 261 31.17 4.19 15.09
N GLU A 262 32.15 5.05 14.84
CA GLU A 262 31.96 6.47 14.58
C GLU A 262 31.07 6.70 13.35
N GLN A 263 31.32 6.00 12.25
CA GLN A 263 30.45 6.03 11.07
C GLN A 263 29.05 5.51 11.39
N GLY A 264 28.95 4.45 12.20
CA GLY A 264 27.68 3.91 12.67
C GLY A 264 26.85 4.92 13.47
N VAL A 265 27.50 5.66 14.37
CA VAL A 265 26.86 6.74 15.14
C VAL A 265 26.38 7.84 14.19
N GLN A 266 27.18 8.23 13.19
CA GLN A 266 26.75 9.24 12.20
C GLN A 266 25.52 8.82 11.39
N ILE A 267 25.33 7.52 11.14
CA ILE A 267 24.09 7.02 10.52
C ILE A 267 22.90 7.28 11.45
N TYR A 268 23.01 6.94 12.74
CA TYR A 268 21.95 7.20 13.72
C TYR A 268 21.68 8.70 13.95
N ARG A 269 22.69 9.57 13.80
CA ARG A 269 22.55 11.03 13.90
C ARG A 269 21.65 11.64 12.83
N LYS A 270 21.45 10.97 11.69
CA LYS A 270 20.45 11.38 10.69
C LYS A 270 19.01 11.29 11.21
N PHE A 271 18.78 10.49 12.25
CA PHE A 271 17.45 10.21 12.80
C PHE A 271 17.28 10.72 14.24
N TYR A 272 18.35 10.71 15.04
CA TYR A 272 18.31 11.01 16.47
C TYR A 272 19.37 12.03 16.87
N THR A 273 18.94 13.09 17.57
CA THR A 273 19.85 14.05 18.19
C THR A 273 20.54 13.44 19.41
N GLU A 274 21.73 13.92 19.74
CA GLU A 274 22.48 13.50 20.93
C GLU A 274 21.71 13.73 22.23
N GLU A 275 20.97 14.83 22.31
CA GLU A 275 20.14 15.12 23.46
C GLU A 275 19.06 14.05 23.66
N LYS A 276 18.42 13.60 22.58
CA LYS A 276 17.40 12.54 22.60
C LYS A 276 17.99 11.20 23.01
N GLU A 277 19.14 10.86 22.47
CA GLU A 277 19.88 9.66 22.89
C GLU A 277 20.23 9.72 24.37
N ARG A 278 20.85 10.81 24.84
CA ARG A 278 21.27 10.95 26.25
C ARG A 278 20.10 10.92 27.22
N SER A 279 18.97 11.51 26.87
CA SER A 279 17.81 11.58 27.76
C SER A 279 17.04 10.26 27.87
N ASN A 280 17.14 9.36 26.88
CA ASN A 280 16.29 8.16 26.81
C ASN A 280 17.06 6.84 26.71
N GLY A 281 18.33 6.93 26.33
CA GLY A 281 19.16 5.81 25.96
C GLY A 281 18.74 5.18 24.63
N VAL A 282 19.28 3.99 24.41
CA VAL A 282 19.15 3.21 23.19
C VAL A 282 18.62 1.82 23.52
N LEU A 283 17.80 1.28 22.63
CA LEU A 283 17.28 -0.08 22.64
C LEU A 283 17.91 -0.86 21.50
N ALA A 284 18.49 -2.02 21.81
CA ALA A 284 18.84 -3.03 20.83
C ALA A 284 17.72 -4.08 20.80
N ILE A 285 17.06 -4.21 19.65
CA ILE A 285 16.01 -5.20 19.44
C ILE A 285 16.64 -6.34 18.63
N CYS A 286 16.97 -7.44 19.30
CA CYS A 286 17.50 -8.63 18.64
C CYS A 286 16.33 -9.37 17.97
N VAL A 287 16.43 -9.63 16.68
CA VAL A 287 15.35 -10.19 15.88
C VAL A 287 15.81 -11.37 15.03
N SER A 288 14.91 -12.32 14.78
CA SER A 288 15.08 -13.39 13.81
C SER A 288 13.90 -13.43 12.84
N LYS A 289 14.15 -13.82 11.59
CA LYS A 289 13.11 -13.87 10.55
C LYS A 289 12.09 -14.96 10.91
N PHE A 290 10.82 -14.59 11.03
CA PHE A 290 9.78 -15.56 11.39
C PHE A 290 9.47 -16.48 10.19
N PRO A 291 9.30 -17.80 10.36
CA PRO A 291 9.08 -18.71 9.23
C PRO A 291 7.78 -18.46 8.45
N LEU A 292 6.71 -18.03 9.13
CA LEU A 292 5.40 -17.80 8.51
C LEU A 292 5.25 -16.34 8.11
N GLN A 293 5.76 -16.00 6.94
CA GLN A 293 5.74 -14.63 6.43
C GLN A 293 4.38 -14.27 5.78
N PRO A 294 3.86 -13.05 5.98
CA PRO A 294 2.62 -12.58 5.35
C PRO A 294 2.62 -12.70 3.82
N TYR A 295 3.77 -12.45 3.18
CA TYR A 295 3.90 -12.53 1.72
C TYR A 295 3.69 -13.97 1.19
N ILE A 296 3.82 -15.00 2.02
CA ILE A 296 3.57 -16.40 1.65
C ILE A 296 2.08 -16.62 1.40
N SER A 297 1.23 -16.19 2.32
CA SER A 297 -0.23 -16.27 2.18
C SER A 297 -0.70 -15.43 1.00
N LEU A 298 -0.14 -14.23 0.82
CA LEU A 298 -0.45 -13.39 -0.33
C LEU A 298 0.00 -14.03 -1.66
N ALA A 299 1.21 -14.59 -1.71
CA ALA A 299 1.73 -15.27 -2.90
C ALA A 299 0.84 -16.45 -3.33
N ARG A 300 0.41 -17.28 -2.37
CA ARG A 300 -0.51 -18.40 -2.63
C ARG A 300 -1.87 -17.93 -3.12
N LEU A 301 -2.37 -16.82 -2.57
CA LEU A 301 -3.61 -16.19 -3.02
C LEU A 301 -3.48 -15.69 -4.46
N LEU A 302 -2.39 -14.98 -4.80
CA LEU A 302 -2.13 -14.52 -6.17
C LEU A 302 -1.99 -15.69 -7.16
N PHE A 303 -1.29 -16.75 -6.74
CA PHE A 303 -1.12 -17.98 -7.53
C PHE A 303 -2.47 -18.61 -7.89
N GLY A 304 -3.35 -18.80 -6.89
CA GLY A 304 -4.65 -19.43 -7.12
C GLY A 304 -5.65 -18.53 -7.86
N LEU A 305 -5.55 -17.20 -7.71
CA LEU A 305 -6.35 -16.27 -8.52
C LEU A 305 -5.99 -16.35 -9.99
N SER A 306 -4.72 -16.64 -10.31
CA SER A 306 -4.16 -16.56 -11.66
C SER A 306 -4.40 -15.18 -12.30
N LEU A 307 -4.06 -15.03 -13.57
CA LEU A 307 -4.33 -13.80 -14.31
C LEU A 307 -5.83 -13.45 -14.36
N GLY A 308 -6.70 -14.45 -14.52
CA GLY A 308 -8.15 -14.21 -14.65
C GLY A 308 -8.75 -13.57 -13.39
N GLY A 309 -8.41 -14.08 -12.20
CA GLY A 309 -8.89 -13.52 -10.94
C GLY A 309 -8.35 -12.12 -10.68
N LEU A 310 -7.10 -11.84 -11.08
CA LEU A 310 -6.51 -10.49 -11.00
C LEU A 310 -7.24 -9.50 -11.91
N GLN A 311 -7.56 -9.91 -13.13
CA GLN A 311 -8.33 -9.09 -14.07
C GLN A 311 -9.73 -8.82 -13.54
N GLY A 312 -10.38 -9.84 -12.94
CA GLY A 312 -11.65 -9.69 -12.24
C GLY A 312 -11.59 -8.65 -11.12
N LEU A 313 -10.58 -8.73 -10.24
CA LEU A 313 -10.37 -7.75 -9.15
C LEU A 313 -10.05 -6.33 -9.65
N LEU A 314 -9.42 -6.21 -10.82
CA LEU A 314 -9.19 -4.91 -11.46
C LEU A 314 -10.46 -4.36 -12.15
N GLY A 315 -11.50 -5.17 -12.27
CA GLY A 315 -12.73 -4.84 -12.99
C GLY A 315 -12.57 -4.82 -14.51
N LEU A 316 -11.74 -5.73 -15.03
CA LEU A 316 -11.52 -5.87 -16.47
C LEU A 316 -12.51 -6.89 -17.04
N ALA A 317 -13.30 -6.46 -18.02
CA ALA A 317 -14.25 -7.33 -18.71
C ALA A 317 -13.53 -8.22 -19.74
N HIS A 318 -13.88 -9.51 -19.74
CA HIS A 318 -13.50 -10.43 -20.80
C HIS A 318 -14.54 -10.40 -21.93
N THR A 319 -14.19 -9.76 -23.04
CA THR A 319 -15.00 -9.78 -24.27
C THR A 319 -14.30 -10.58 -25.36
N THR A 320 -15.06 -11.22 -26.23
CA THR A 320 -14.54 -11.92 -27.41
C THR A 320 -13.71 -10.96 -28.26
N GLY A 321 -12.43 -11.29 -28.48
CA GLY A 321 -11.47 -10.45 -29.22
C GLY A 321 -10.52 -9.62 -28.35
N SER A 322 -10.69 -9.61 -27.02
CA SER A 322 -9.68 -9.04 -26.11
C SER A 322 -8.43 -9.91 -26.05
N THR A 323 -7.26 -9.29 -26.01
CA THR A 323 -6.00 -9.97 -25.75
C THR A 323 -5.98 -10.48 -24.30
N PRO A 324 -5.83 -11.79 -24.05
CA PRO A 324 -5.96 -12.38 -22.71
C PRO A 324 -5.05 -11.76 -21.65
N ASP A 325 -3.84 -11.31 -22.03
CA ASP A 325 -2.81 -10.84 -21.10
C ASP A 325 -2.60 -9.31 -21.09
N ALA A 326 -3.55 -8.56 -21.63
CA ALA A 326 -3.45 -7.10 -21.64
C ALA A 326 -4.05 -6.48 -20.39
N LEU A 327 -3.21 -5.75 -19.65
CA LEU A 327 -3.64 -4.70 -18.74
C LEU A 327 -3.94 -3.42 -19.53
N PRO A 328 -4.95 -2.63 -19.13
CA PRO A 328 -5.31 -1.39 -19.82
C PRO A 328 -4.14 -0.41 -19.73
N PRO A 329 -3.77 0.33 -20.78
CA PRO A 329 -2.74 1.36 -20.69
C PRO A 329 -3.16 2.50 -19.72
N PRO A 330 -2.21 3.28 -19.17
CA PRO A 330 -2.54 4.45 -18.36
C PRO A 330 -3.45 5.44 -19.08
N THR A 331 -4.27 6.17 -18.32
CA THR A 331 -5.21 7.15 -18.88
C THR A 331 -4.49 8.21 -19.71
N SER A 332 -3.32 8.69 -19.26
CA SER A 332 -2.47 9.62 -20.02
C SER A 332 -1.99 9.07 -21.37
N THR A 333 -1.73 7.77 -21.46
CA THR A 333 -1.35 7.10 -22.73
C THR A 333 -2.54 7.05 -23.69
N LEU A 334 -3.75 6.85 -23.17
CA LEU A 334 -4.95 6.87 -23.99
C LEU A 334 -5.30 8.27 -24.44
N LEU A 335 -5.25 9.25 -23.54
CA LEU A 335 -5.50 10.66 -23.87
C LEU A 335 -4.51 11.16 -24.92
N SER A 336 -3.21 10.90 -24.75
CA SER A 336 -2.19 11.26 -25.75
C SER A 336 -2.46 10.58 -27.09
N SER A 337 -2.75 9.27 -27.10
CA SER A 337 -3.09 8.54 -28.33
C SER A 337 -4.37 9.06 -28.99
N PHE A 338 -5.33 9.51 -28.20
CA PHE A 338 -6.62 10.03 -28.66
C PHE A 338 -6.45 11.34 -29.42
N VAL A 339 -5.52 12.21 -28.98
CA VAL A 339 -5.24 13.51 -29.61
C VAL A 339 -4.24 13.44 -30.76
N LEU A 340 -3.59 12.29 -31.01
CA LEU A 340 -2.64 12.17 -32.12
C LEU A 340 -3.33 12.38 -33.48
N PRO A 341 -2.67 13.08 -34.44
CA PRO A 341 -3.18 13.23 -35.80
C PRO A 341 -3.39 11.89 -36.50
N TYR A 342 -4.57 11.73 -37.11
CA TYR A 342 -4.92 10.57 -37.92
C TYR A 342 -4.40 10.75 -39.36
N LYS A 343 -3.42 9.91 -39.75
CA LYS A 343 -2.72 9.93 -41.05
C LYS A 343 -1.99 11.26 -41.34
N LEU A 344 -0.70 11.30 -41.01
CA LEU A 344 0.20 12.43 -41.23
C LEU A 344 0.42 12.81 -42.72
N ASN A 345 0.08 11.93 -43.65
CA ASN A 345 0.41 12.08 -45.07
C ASN A 345 -0.63 12.90 -45.87
N VAL A 346 -1.61 13.53 -45.20
CA VAL A 346 -2.63 14.37 -45.84
C VAL A 346 -2.43 15.80 -45.37
N GLU A 347 -1.97 16.65 -46.29
CA GLU A 347 -1.70 18.06 -46.04
C GLU A 347 -3.00 18.79 -45.60
N GLY A 348 -2.95 19.48 -44.45
CA GLY A 348 -4.09 20.20 -43.88
C GLY A 348 -5.07 19.37 -43.03
N SER A 349 -4.84 18.06 -42.82
CA SER A 349 -5.70 17.24 -41.96
C SER A 349 -5.46 17.49 -40.47
N THR A 350 -6.46 18.02 -39.76
CA THR A 350 -6.48 18.20 -38.30
C THR A 350 -7.30 17.11 -37.57
N LEU A 351 -7.66 16.03 -38.27
CA LEU A 351 -8.45 14.95 -37.70
C LEU A 351 -7.58 14.12 -36.76
N THR A 352 -8.02 13.88 -35.53
CA THR A 352 -7.32 13.03 -34.56
C THR A 352 -7.83 11.59 -34.61
N HIS A 353 -7.04 10.66 -34.06
CA HIS A 353 -7.47 9.27 -33.88
C HIS A 353 -8.77 9.17 -33.07
N GLY A 354 -8.90 9.99 -32.02
CA GLY A 354 -10.07 10.07 -31.17
C GLY A 354 -11.30 10.62 -31.88
N ALA A 355 -11.16 11.74 -32.60
CA ALA A 355 -12.25 12.31 -33.40
C ALA A 355 -12.79 11.32 -34.43
N ARG A 356 -11.90 10.57 -35.11
CA ARG A 356 -12.30 9.51 -36.03
C ARG A 356 -13.04 8.38 -35.33
N ALA A 357 -12.55 7.92 -34.18
CA ALA A 357 -13.18 6.85 -33.42
C ALA A 357 -14.59 7.27 -32.97
N LEU A 358 -14.74 8.45 -32.38
CA LEU A 358 -16.03 9.03 -32.01
C LEU A 358 -16.98 9.11 -33.21
N ALA A 359 -16.52 9.64 -34.34
CA ALA A 359 -17.35 9.75 -35.54
C ALA A 359 -17.89 8.39 -36.02
N LYS A 360 -17.08 7.33 -35.92
CA LYS A 360 -17.48 5.97 -36.29
C LYS A 360 -18.56 5.40 -35.36
N HIS A 361 -18.61 5.83 -34.10
CA HIS A 361 -19.47 5.23 -33.07
C HIS A 361 -20.64 6.13 -32.65
N ALA A 362 -20.65 7.42 -32.99
CA ALA A 362 -21.70 8.36 -32.60
C ALA A 362 -23.12 7.92 -33.00
N HIS A 363 -23.28 7.40 -34.23
CA HIS A 363 -24.58 6.89 -34.70
C HIS A 363 -25.07 5.63 -33.96
N ARG A 364 -24.21 4.96 -33.21
CA ARG A 364 -24.55 3.76 -32.42
C ARG A 364 -25.04 4.10 -31.01
N SER A 365 -24.96 5.36 -30.60
CA SER A 365 -25.47 5.80 -29.30
C SER A 365 -26.88 6.36 -29.47
N SER A 366 -27.88 5.58 -29.05
CA SER A 366 -29.29 6.01 -29.00
C SER A 366 -29.51 7.19 -28.04
N SER A 367 -28.70 7.29 -26.99
CA SER A 367 -28.73 8.37 -26.01
C SER A 367 -27.99 9.65 -26.44
N LYS A 368 -27.38 9.66 -27.63
CA LYS A 368 -26.47 10.74 -28.08
C LYS A 368 -25.34 11.03 -27.08
N TYR A 369 -24.93 10.03 -26.30
CA TYR A 369 -23.88 10.14 -25.29
C TYR A 369 -22.57 10.65 -25.89
N TRP A 370 -22.21 10.16 -27.08
CA TRP A 370 -21.03 10.60 -27.83
C TRP A 370 -21.23 11.91 -28.62
N GLY A 371 -22.35 12.60 -28.42
CA GLY A 371 -22.73 13.81 -29.15
C GLY A 371 -23.49 13.55 -30.46
N THR A 372 -23.89 14.64 -31.12
CA THR A 372 -24.46 14.64 -32.48
C THR A 372 -23.40 15.13 -33.44
N LEU A 373 -23.08 14.36 -34.48
CA LEU A 373 -22.16 14.80 -35.53
C LEU A 373 -22.89 15.79 -36.44
N ASP A 374 -22.53 17.07 -36.36
CA ASP A 374 -22.98 18.11 -37.29
C ASP A 374 -21.84 19.13 -37.53
N GLY A 375 -21.71 19.62 -38.77
CA GLY A 375 -20.68 20.59 -39.18
C GLY A 375 -19.41 20.05 -39.87
N SER A 376 -18.42 20.92 -40.07
CA SER A 376 -17.18 20.65 -40.84
C SER A 376 -16.12 19.86 -40.03
N VAL A 377 -15.03 19.42 -40.68
CA VAL A 377 -13.91 18.65 -40.06
C VAL A 377 -13.38 19.29 -38.77
N PHE A 378 -13.37 20.62 -38.67
CA PHE A 378 -12.98 21.36 -37.47
C PHE A 378 -13.92 21.10 -36.26
N ASN A 379 -15.23 21.02 -36.50
CA ASN A 379 -16.23 20.77 -35.46
C ASN A 379 -16.13 19.33 -34.91
N HIS A 380 -15.77 18.37 -35.75
CA HIS A 380 -15.56 16.98 -35.33
C HIS A 380 -14.36 16.82 -34.38
N THR A 381 -13.29 17.61 -34.59
CA THR A 381 -12.13 17.62 -33.68
C THR A 381 -12.47 18.31 -32.36
N MET A 382 -13.29 19.37 -32.36
CA MET A 382 -13.67 20.07 -31.12
C MET A 382 -14.59 19.22 -30.21
N LEU A 383 -15.42 18.36 -30.79
CA LEU A 383 -16.23 17.38 -30.04
C LEU A 383 -15.39 16.28 -29.37
N SER A 384 -14.14 16.09 -29.79
CA SER A 384 -13.23 15.09 -29.21
C SER A 384 -12.39 15.59 -28.04
N LEU A 385 -12.44 16.89 -27.73
CA LEU A 385 -11.64 17.55 -26.69
C LEU A 385 -12.48 18.09 -25.52
N LYS A 386 -13.82 17.95 -25.58
CA LYS A 386 -14.73 18.13 -24.43
C LYS A 386 -14.93 16.80 -23.74
#